data_AF-A0A9P6AEX6-F1
#
_entry.id   AF-A0A9P6AEX6-F1
#
_cell.length_a   1.000
_cell.length_b   1.000
_cell.length_c   1.000
_cell.angle_alpha   90.00
_cell.angle_beta   90.00
_cell.angle_gamma   90.00
#
_symmetry.space_group_name_H-M   'P 1'
#
loop_
_entity.id
_entity.type
_entity.pdbx_description
1 polymer ?
#
loop_
_entity_poly.entity_id
_entity_poly.type
_entity_poly.pdbx_seq_one_letter_code
_entity_poly.pdbx_strand_id
1 'polypeptide(L)'
;MWLTSLRKWNNDGEEEVSASVSTGNLPLHTTIWYHDKSIFYAHDRWRLHWVHNSETPKPYAKGEGASLMVADFVSADYGWLHSPDGKSSAHVLLKPGENHDGYFTNDEVLDQVTAAMDILEKHYLNEDHVFIFNNTKTHSKRPEDSLSACHMPKGTSKPESNWGLKVNEHDAEGNLVYRSDGKLNKVFKHMGDGMFDGKPQSLYFADNHLMHPGLFKGMAVILEECGYQNAQTLHAQYPDFKCEKGAVNCYCHQLLFSEPDFIDVNSILEGHCRECGFTYPPSSTIEDVEKNALNALEAVPLLSMRRFSNHALRGLNGKEAAYATNKYRGHHQIPMEATQEVIQELMRSKKA
;
A
#
# COMPACT_ATOMS: atom_id res chain seq x y z
N MET A 1 5.58 -3.80 23.54
CA MET A 1 6.61 -3.98 24.59
C MET A 1 8.05 -3.94 24.05
N TRP A 2 8.26 -3.89 22.72
CA TRP A 2 9.59 -3.84 22.05
C TRP A 2 10.20 -2.43 21.92
N LEU A 3 9.47 -1.35 22.21
CA LEU A 3 10.00 0.02 22.05
C LEU A 3 11.19 0.32 22.99
N THR A 4 11.37 -0.47 24.06
CA THR A 4 12.46 -0.30 25.04
C THR A 4 13.78 -0.96 24.63
N SER A 5 13.80 -1.79 23.58
CA SER A 5 15.00 -2.46 23.04
C SER A 5 15.50 -1.84 21.73
N LEU A 6 14.93 -0.70 21.31
CA LEU A 6 15.37 0.03 20.11
C LEU A 6 16.58 0.93 20.41
N ARG A 7 17.54 0.95 19.49
CA ARG A 7 18.58 1.98 19.46
C ARG A 7 17.97 3.34 19.19
N LYS A 8 18.53 4.36 19.82
CA LYS A 8 18.17 5.75 19.62
C LYS A 8 19.32 6.48 18.96
N TRP A 9 18.98 7.40 18.08
CA TRP A 9 19.94 8.15 17.29
C TRP A 9 19.67 9.64 17.51
N ASN A 10 20.72 10.40 17.79
CA ASN A 10 20.60 11.85 17.92
C ASN A 10 20.50 12.51 16.52
N ASN A 11 20.30 13.82 16.48
CA ASN A 11 20.17 14.58 15.22
C ASN A 11 21.43 14.56 14.34
N ASP A 12 22.58 14.19 14.90
CA ASP A 12 23.85 14.07 14.19
C ASP A 12 24.10 12.64 13.68
N GLY A 13 23.18 11.70 13.96
CA GLY A 13 23.26 10.30 13.54
C GLY A 13 24.14 9.44 14.45
N GLU A 14 24.47 9.92 15.64
CA GLU A 14 25.23 9.15 16.63
C GLU A 14 24.28 8.42 17.59
N GLU A 15 24.66 7.22 18.02
CA GLU A 15 23.86 6.41 18.94
C GLU A 15 23.79 7.08 20.33
N GLU A 16 22.58 7.26 20.84
CA GLU A 16 22.34 7.74 22.20
C GLU A 16 22.58 6.60 23.20
N VAL A 17 23.80 6.47 23.71
CA VAL A 17 24.14 5.45 24.71
C VAL A 17 23.43 5.76 26.04
N SER A 18 22.38 5.01 26.37
CA SER A 18 21.71 5.13 27.66
C SER A 18 22.58 4.52 28.79
N ALA A 19 22.80 5.26 29.87
CA ALA A 19 23.73 4.92 30.95
C ALA A 19 23.25 3.79 31.90
N SER A 20 22.23 3.00 31.54
CA SER A 20 21.61 2.05 32.47
C SER A 20 21.26 0.72 31.81
N VAL A 21 22.24 -0.17 31.65
CA VAL A 21 21.96 -1.60 31.66
C VAL A 21 22.92 -2.29 32.64
N SER A 22 22.40 -2.52 33.85
CA SER A 22 23.03 -3.38 34.84
C SER A 22 23.05 -4.82 34.34
N THR A 23 24.20 -5.47 34.52
CA THR A 23 24.49 -6.87 34.25
C THR A 23 23.44 -7.84 34.80
N GLY A 24 22.69 -8.49 33.89
CA GLY A 24 21.81 -9.62 34.17
C GLY A 24 20.75 -9.79 33.09
N ASN A 25 21.11 -10.46 31.98
CA ASN A 25 20.35 -10.61 30.73
C ASN A 25 20.09 -9.30 29.96
N LEU A 26 21.00 -8.98 29.04
CA LEU A 26 20.75 -7.94 28.03
C LEU A 26 19.51 -8.37 27.23
N PRO A 27 18.46 -7.53 27.11
CA PRO A 27 17.35 -7.81 26.21
C PRO A 27 17.87 -7.94 24.78
N LEU A 28 17.31 -8.86 23.97
CA LEU A 28 17.63 -8.89 22.54
C LEU A 28 17.37 -7.50 21.94
N HIS A 29 18.34 -7.01 21.19
CA HIS A 29 18.23 -5.74 20.48
C HIS A 29 17.17 -5.88 19.40
N THR A 30 16.29 -4.89 19.24
CA THR A 30 15.28 -4.92 18.17
C THR A 30 15.71 -4.00 17.03
N THR A 31 15.79 -4.55 15.81
CA THR A 31 16.07 -3.78 14.59
C THR A 31 14.81 -3.65 13.73
N ILE A 32 14.57 -2.43 13.28
CA ILE A 32 13.43 -2.08 12.41
C ILE A 32 13.90 -1.97 10.96
N TRP A 33 13.22 -2.70 10.07
CA TRP A 33 13.44 -2.69 8.62
C TRP A 33 12.26 -2.05 7.90
N TYR A 34 12.48 -0.88 7.31
CA TYR A 34 11.49 -0.16 6.50
C TYR A 34 11.56 -0.60 5.05
N HIS A 35 10.42 -0.99 4.49
CA HIS A 35 10.27 -1.35 3.09
C HIS A 35 9.58 -0.25 2.29
N ASP A 36 10.10 0.06 1.12
CA ASP A 36 9.38 0.86 0.13
C ASP A 36 9.80 0.53 -1.31
N LYS A 37 9.05 1.07 -2.28
CA LYS A 37 9.25 0.85 -3.71
C LYS A 37 9.42 2.20 -4.41
N SER A 38 10.46 2.33 -5.23
CA SER A 38 10.69 3.52 -6.06
C SER A 38 10.74 3.13 -7.54
N ILE A 39 10.18 3.97 -8.41
CA ILE A 39 10.29 3.80 -9.86
C ILE A 39 11.15 4.92 -10.43
N PHE A 40 12.15 4.54 -11.20
CA PHE A 40 13.03 5.43 -11.93
C PHE A 40 12.73 5.34 -13.42
N TYR A 41 12.89 6.46 -14.13
CA TYR A 41 12.69 6.51 -15.58
C TYR A 41 13.99 6.89 -16.29
N ALA A 42 14.24 6.29 -17.46
CA ALA A 42 15.44 6.50 -18.25
C ALA A 42 15.62 7.96 -18.71
N HIS A 43 14.52 8.73 -18.78
CA HIS A 43 14.52 10.15 -19.15
C HIS A 43 14.02 11.05 -18.02
N ASP A 44 14.05 10.57 -16.77
CA ASP A 44 13.66 11.36 -15.60
C ASP A 44 14.49 12.66 -15.55
N ARG A 45 13.81 13.79 -15.74
CA ARG A 45 14.36 15.16 -15.75
C ARG A 45 15.40 15.48 -16.83
N TRP A 46 15.55 14.67 -17.88
CA TRP A 46 16.45 14.96 -19.00
C TRP A 46 15.68 15.52 -20.18
N ARG A 47 15.41 16.84 -20.18
CA ARG A 47 14.80 17.54 -21.33
C ARG A 47 15.49 18.86 -21.66
N LEU A 48 16.81 18.84 -21.80
CA LEU A 48 17.55 19.90 -22.47
C LEU A 48 18.36 19.27 -23.60
N HIS A 49 17.95 19.52 -24.85
CA HIS A 49 18.69 19.15 -26.03
C HIS A 49 18.80 20.36 -26.94
N TRP A 50 20.03 20.71 -27.30
CA TRP A 50 20.33 21.82 -28.21
C TRP A 50 20.27 21.29 -29.64
N VAL A 51 19.33 21.79 -30.43
CA VAL A 51 19.23 21.49 -31.86
C VAL A 51 19.76 22.66 -32.67
N HIS A 52 20.36 22.37 -33.82
CA HIS A 52 20.82 23.41 -34.74
C HIS A 52 19.62 24.09 -35.41
N ASN A 53 19.72 25.38 -35.76
CA ASN A 53 18.62 26.15 -36.37
C ASN A 53 18.07 25.55 -37.68
N SER A 54 18.83 24.68 -38.34
CA SER A 54 18.42 23.98 -39.56
C SER A 54 17.78 22.61 -39.31
N GLU A 55 17.70 22.15 -38.06
CA GLU A 55 17.16 20.85 -37.72
C GLU A 55 15.65 20.93 -37.52
N THR A 56 14.91 20.03 -38.15
CA THR A 56 13.45 19.97 -38.04
C THR A 56 13.05 19.27 -36.73
N PRO A 57 12.17 19.86 -35.90
CA PRO A 57 11.77 19.26 -34.63
C PRO A 57 11.09 17.91 -34.87
N LYS A 58 11.76 16.83 -34.48
CA LYS A 58 11.18 15.48 -34.47
C LYS A 58 10.37 15.31 -33.18
N PRO A 59 9.08 14.92 -33.26
CA PRO A 59 8.32 14.57 -32.06
C PRO A 59 9.01 13.44 -31.31
N TYR A 60 9.18 13.60 -29.99
CA TYR A 60 9.61 12.50 -29.14
C TYR A 60 8.45 11.53 -28.91
N ALA A 61 8.78 10.25 -28.74
CA ALA A 61 7.81 9.27 -28.23
C ALA A 61 7.26 9.76 -26.88
N LYS A 62 5.94 9.67 -26.72
CA LYS A 62 5.27 10.09 -25.48
C LYS A 62 5.70 9.16 -24.33
N GLY A 63 6.35 9.71 -23.30
CA GLY A 63 6.75 8.99 -22.08
C GLY A 63 8.05 9.51 -21.47
N GLU A 64 8.48 8.89 -20.37
CA GLU A 64 9.78 9.15 -19.70
C GLU A 64 10.81 8.06 -20.02
N GLY A 65 10.59 7.29 -21.08
CA GLY A 65 11.44 6.17 -21.49
C GLY A 65 11.16 4.89 -20.70
N ALA A 66 12.12 3.97 -20.72
CA ALA A 66 12.05 2.74 -19.93
C ALA A 66 12.02 3.07 -18.43
N SER A 67 11.25 2.30 -17.67
CA SER A 67 11.17 2.41 -16.22
C SER A 67 11.85 1.23 -15.53
N LEU A 68 12.32 1.48 -14.31
CA LEU A 68 12.89 0.47 -13.42
C LEU A 68 12.31 0.69 -12.03
N MET A 69 11.61 -0.31 -11.52
CA MET A 69 11.20 -0.37 -10.13
C MET A 69 12.34 -0.99 -9.31
N VAL A 70 12.58 -0.39 -8.14
CA VAL A 70 13.48 -0.86 -7.11
C VAL A 70 12.67 -1.02 -5.83
N ALA A 71 12.75 -2.19 -5.21
CA ALA A 71 12.18 -2.45 -3.88
C ALA A 71 13.27 -2.96 -2.95
N ASP A 72 13.35 -2.45 -1.73
CA ASP A 72 14.40 -2.84 -0.79
C ASP A 72 13.98 -2.55 0.67
N PHE A 73 14.80 -3.01 1.63
CA PHE A 73 14.66 -2.76 3.06
C PHE A 73 15.80 -1.89 3.57
N VAL A 74 15.48 -0.94 4.45
CA VAL A 74 16.47 -0.09 5.12
C VAL A 74 16.25 -0.06 6.62
N SER A 75 17.33 -0.13 7.40
CA SER A 75 17.35 0.11 8.84
C SER A 75 18.31 1.25 9.18
N ALA A 76 18.06 1.93 10.29
CA ALA A 76 19.02 2.91 10.82
C ALA A 76 20.32 2.25 11.29
N ASP A 77 20.21 0.99 11.77
CA ASP A 77 21.33 0.25 12.36
C ASP A 77 22.32 -0.24 11.31
N TYR A 78 21.83 -0.69 10.15
CA TYR A 78 22.63 -1.39 9.14
C TYR A 78 22.54 -0.80 7.74
N GLY A 79 21.68 0.20 7.51
CA GLY A 79 21.41 0.70 6.16
C GLY A 79 20.60 -0.31 5.35
N TRP A 80 20.98 -0.54 4.09
CA TRP A 80 20.26 -1.46 3.20
C TRP A 80 20.47 -2.93 3.58
N LEU A 81 19.42 -3.76 3.51
CA LEU A 81 19.48 -5.15 3.93
C LEU A 81 20.31 -6.03 2.98
N HIS A 82 21.52 -6.33 3.42
CA HIS A 82 22.48 -7.21 2.74
C HIS A 82 23.10 -8.19 3.72
N SER A 83 23.58 -9.33 3.21
CA SER A 83 24.46 -10.17 3.99
C SER A 83 25.77 -9.42 4.28
N PRO A 84 26.40 -9.62 5.46
CA PRO A 84 27.68 -8.99 5.80
C PRO A 84 28.81 -9.31 4.81
N ASP A 85 28.72 -10.43 4.08
CA ASP A 85 29.67 -10.82 3.04
C ASP A 85 29.33 -10.26 1.64
N GLY A 86 28.23 -9.52 1.51
CA GLY A 86 27.77 -8.89 0.27
C GLY A 86 27.27 -9.85 -0.80
N LYS A 87 27.07 -11.14 -0.49
CA LYS A 87 26.65 -12.16 -1.47
C LYS A 87 25.14 -12.30 -1.62
N SER A 88 24.37 -11.84 -0.65
CA SER A 88 22.92 -11.91 -0.64
C SER A 88 22.34 -10.52 -0.36
N SER A 89 21.23 -10.20 -1.02
CA SER A 89 20.53 -8.92 -0.90
C SER A 89 19.03 -9.16 -0.96
N ALA A 90 18.26 -8.40 -0.17
CA ALA A 90 16.80 -8.36 -0.28
C ALA A 90 16.32 -7.43 -1.41
N HIS A 91 17.24 -6.81 -2.15
CA HIS A 91 16.96 -5.87 -3.22
C HIS A 91 16.30 -6.54 -4.43
N VAL A 92 15.20 -5.97 -4.90
CA VAL A 92 14.49 -6.42 -6.11
C VAL A 92 14.49 -5.33 -7.17
N LEU A 93 14.90 -5.72 -8.38
CA LEU A 93 14.78 -4.93 -9.60
C LEU A 93 13.69 -5.52 -10.48
N LEU A 94 12.75 -4.69 -10.91
CA LEU A 94 11.66 -5.10 -11.79
C LEU A 94 11.45 -4.05 -12.87
N LYS A 95 11.32 -4.43 -14.14
CA LYS A 95 10.96 -3.51 -15.23
C LYS A 95 9.44 -3.49 -15.39
N PRO A 96 8.74 -2.47 -14.90
CA PRO A 96 7.29 -2.54 -14.82
C PRO A 96 6.65 -2.35 -16.19
N GLY A 97 5.63 -3.16 -16.48
CA GLY A 97 4.81 -3.03 -17.67
C GLY A 97 4.35 -4.38 -18.24
N GLU A 98 3.19 -4.36 -18.89
CA GLU A 98 2.55 -5.53 -19.50
C GLU A 98 3.43 -6.24 -20.55
N ASN A 99 4.31 -5.50 -21.23
CA ASN A 99 5.28 -6.04 -22.20
C ASN A 99 6.70 -6.20 -21.61
N HIS A 100 6.82 -6.18 -20.28
CA HIS A 100 8.08 -6.32 -19.54
C HIS A 100 7.92 -7.38 -18.44
N ASP A 101 8.41 -7.11 -17.23
CA ASP A 101 8.44 -8.06 -16.12
C ASP A 101 7.10 -8.06 -15.34
N GLY A 102 6.07 -7.36 -15.83
CA GLY A 102 4.77 -7.26 -15.19
C GLY A 102 4.70 -6.17 -14.12
N TYR A 103 4.00 -6.46 -13.02
CA TYR A 103 3.81 -5.56 -11.87
C TYR A 103 4.24 -6.29 -10.61
N PHE A 104 4.75 -5.56 -9.63
CA PHE A 104 5.17 -6.16 -8.35
C PHE A 104 3.95 -6.57 -7.52
N THR A 105 3.60 -7.85 -7.61
CA THR A 105 2.47 -8.55 -6.99
C THR A 105 2.71 -8.84 -5.51
N ASN A 106 1.70 -9.42 -4.85
CA ASN A 106 1.84 -9.84 -3.46
C ASN A 106 2.81 -11.03 -3.34
N ASP A 107 2.82 -11.92 -4.33
CA ASP A 107 3.66 -13.12 -4.30
C ASP A 107 5.14 -12.72 -4.42
N GLU A 108 5.49 -11.76 -5.28
CA GLU A 108 6.86 -11.25 -5.33
C GLU A 108 7.26 -10.43 -4.08
N VAL A 109 6.29 -9.84 -3.36
CA VAL A 109 6.56 -9.25 -2.04
C VAL A 109 6.88 -10.35 -1.02
N LEU A 110 6.16 -11.47 -1.04
CA LEU A 110 6.43 -12.62 -0.16
C LEU A 110 7.79 -13.23 -0.46
N ASP A 111 8.16 -13.39 -1.73
CA ASP A 111 9.48 -13.86 -2.14
C ASP A 111 10.59 -12.93 -1.63
N GLN A 112 10.40 -11.61 -1.79
CA GLN A 112 11.35 -10.62 -1.31
C GLN A 112 11.53 -10.69 0.21
N VAL A 113 10.42 -10.79 0.96
CA VAL A 113 10.46 -10.90 2.42
C VAL A 113 11.08 -12.21 2.87
N THR A 114 10.83 -13.30 2.16
CA THR A 114 11.49 -14.60 2.42
C THR A 114 13.01 -14.46 2.29
N ALA A 115 13.50 -13.87 1.20
CA ALA A 115 14.92 -13.62 1.03
C ALA A 115 15.50 -12.69 2.12
N ALA A 116 14.74 -11.69 2.57
CA ALA A 116 15.11 -10.83 3.68
C ALA A 116 15.23 -11.62 4.99
N MET A 117 14.24 -12.46 5.31
CA MET A 117 14.22 -13.30 6.51
C MET A 117 15.39 -14.31 6.50
N ASP A 118 15.68 -14.94 5.35
CA ASP A 118 16.82 -15.84 5.20
C ASP A 118 18.17 -15.16 5.51
N ILE A 119 18.33 -13.90 5.10
CA ILE A 119 19.53 -13.10 5.43
C ILE A 119 19.61 -12.84 6.93
N LEU A 120 18.47 -12.47 7.55
CA LEU A 120 18.39 -12.14 8.98
C LEU A 120 18.66 -13.36 9.85
N GLU A 121 18.01 -14.49 9.58
CA GLU A 121 18.22 -15.75 10.29
C GLU A 121 19.66 -16.25 10.17
N LYS A 122 20.33 -16.01 9.04
CA LYS A 122 21.70 -16.49 8.85
C LYS A 122 22.74 -15.61 9.53
N HIS A 123 22.52 -14.30 9.57
CA HIS A 123 23.57 -13.33 9.90
C HIS A 123 23.31 -12.49 11.15
N TYR A 124 22.07 -12.42 11.65
CA TYR A 124 21.64 -11.49 12.69
C TYR A 124 20.84 -12.19 13.83
N LEU A 125 21.23 -13.43 14.17
CA LEU A 125 20.53 -14.32 15.13
C LEU A 125 20.33 -13.80 16.56
N ASN A 126 21.03 -12.74 16.97
CA ASN A 126 21.00 -12.23 18.35
C ASN A 126 20.11 -10.99 18.50
N GLU A 127 19.28 -10.72 17.51
CA GLU A 127 18.42 -9.55 17.43
C GLU A 127 16.99 -9.96 17.08
N ASP A 128 16.02 -9.22 17.62
CA ASP A 128 14.64 -9.28 17.16
C ASP A 128 14.49 -8.38 15.94
N HIS A 129 13.71 -8.81 14.95
CA HIS A 129 13.51 -8.05 13.72
C HIS A 129 12.05 -7.72 13.49
N VAL A 130 11.81 -6.46 13.12
CA VAL A 130 10.48 -5.91 12.81
C VAL A 130 10.48 -5.36 11.40
N PHE A 131 9.56 -5.82 10.56
CA PHE A 131 9.36 -5.25 9.23
C PHE A 131 8.23 -4.21 9.24
N ILE A 132 8.47 -3.08 8.58
CA ILE A 132 7.49 -2.01 8.40
C ILE A 132 7.23 -1.81 6.92
N PHE A 133 5.96 -1.90 6.54
CA PHE A 133 5.48 -1.70 5.18
C PHE A 133 4.48 -0.54 5.12
N ASN A 134 4.36 0.08 3.96
CA ASN A 134 3.23 0.96 3.68
C ASN A 134 1.93 0.16 3.47
N ASN A 135 0.77 0.82 3.61
CA ASN A 135 -0.55 0.20 3.45
C ASN A 135 -1.00 0.10 1.97
N THR A 136 -0.09 -0.25 1.06
CA THR A 136 -0.47 -0.46 -0.34
C THR A 136 -1.34 -1.71 -0.47
N LYS A 137 -2.26 -1.71 -1.46
CA LYS A 137 -3.15 -2.86 -1.72
C LYS A 137 -2.41 -4.18 -1.89
N THR A 138 -1.17 -4.15 -2.39
CA THR A 138 -0.33 -5.33 -2.56
C THR A 138 0.12 -5.91 -1.23
N HIS A 139 0.46 -5.08 -0.24
CA HIS A 139 0.89 -5.55 1.08
C HIS A 139 -0.30 -6.02 1.93
N SER A 140 -1.45 -5.34 1.78
CA SER A 140 -2.68 -5.64 2.53
C SER A 140 -3.58 -6.67 1.84
N LYS A 141 -3.04 -7.47 0.91
CA LYS A 141 -3.80 -8.55 0.25
C LYS A 141 -4.15 -9.60 1.29
N ARG A 142 -5.44 -9.88 1.45
CA ARG A 142 -5.97 -10.95 2.29
C ARG A 142 -6.04 -12.27 1.51
N PRO A 143 -6.06 -13.43 2.18
CA PRO A 143 -6.36 -14.72 1.54
C PRO A 143 -7.62 -14.65 0.67
N GLU A 144 -7.64 -15.43 -0.41
CA GLU A 144 -8.68 -15.34 -1.45
C GLU A 144 -10.12 -15.63 -0.99
N ASP A 145 -10.28 -16.36 0.11
CA ASP A 145 -11.55 -16.73 0.74
C ASP A 145 -11.87 -15.88 1.99
N SER A 146 -11.09 -14.83 2.23
CA SER A 146 -11.24 -13.96 3.39
C SER A 146 -12.60 -13.28 3.47
N LEU A 147 -13.09 -13.12 4.69
CA LEU A 147 -14.31 -12.39 4.98
C LEU A 147 -14.18 -10.92 4.60
N SER A 148 -15.23 -10.40 3.96
CA SER A 148 -15.37 -8.99 3.63
C SER A 148 -16.83 -8.61 3.59
N ALA A 149 -17.20 -7.58 4.35
CA ALA A 149 -18.54 -6.99 4.31
C ALA A 149 -18.79 -6.22 2.98
N CYS A 150 -17.72 -5.88 2.26
CA CYS A 150 -17.80 -5.00 1.11
C CYS A 150 -18.60 -5.63 -0.03
N HIS A 151 -19.59 -4.88 -0.52
CA HIS A 151 -20.46 -5.27 -1.65
C HIS A 151 -21.32 -6.52 -1.42
N MET A 152 -21.42 -7.04 -0.19
CA MET A 152 -22.37 -8.12 0.12
C MET A 152 -23.80 -7.64 -0.16
N PRO A 153 -24.62 -8.41 -0.91
CA PRO A 153 -26.01 -8.08 -1.10
C PRO A 153 -26.79 -8.28 0.20
N LYS A 154 -27.79 -7.43 0.43
CA LYS A 154 -28.66 -7.54 1.61
C LYS A 154 -29.49 -8.82 1.58
N GLY A 155 -30.12 -9.11 0.44
CA GLY A 155 -31.00 -10.25 0.26
C GLY A 155 -30.25 -11.47 -0.26
N THR A 156 -30.88 -12.63 -0.12
CA THR A 156 -30.42 -13.89 -0.69
C THR A 156 -30.18 -13.74 -2.19
N SER A 157 -29.05 -14.27 -2.64
CA SER A 157 -28.69 -14.27 -4.05
C SER A 157 -29.63 -15.15 -4.86
N LYS A 158 -29.67 -14.87 -6.17
CA LYS A 158 -30.43 -15.68 -7.13
C LYS A 158 -29.52 -16.70 -7.81
N PRO A 159 -30.04 -17.86 -8.25
CA PRO A 159 -29.25 -18.87 -8.95
C PRO A 159 -28.46 -18.33 -10.15
N GLU A 160 -29.07 -17.43 -10.93
CA GLU A 160 -28.46 -16.83 -12.12
C GLU A 160 -27.37 -15.79 -11.82
N SER A 161 -27.32 -15.30 -10.58
CA SER A 161 -26.42 -14.23 -10.17
C SER A 161 -25.97 -14.42 -8.72
N ASN A 162 -25.43 -15.60 -8.42
CA ASN A 162 -24.92 -15.89 -7.09
C ASN A 162 -23.78 -14.92 -6.74
N TRP A 163 -23.70 -14.50 -5.48
CA TRP A 163 -22.70 -13.55 -5.03
C TRP A 163 -21.50 -14.28 -4.40
N GLY A 164 -20.30 -13.80 -4.69
CA GLY A 164 -19.06 -14.32 -4.12
C GLY A 164 -17.86 -13.50 -4.58
N LEU A 165 -16.68 -13.91 -4.13
CA LEU A 165 -15.43 -13.26 -4.49
C LEU A 165 -15.01 -13.63 -5.91
N LYS A 166 -14.52 -12.65 -6.66
CA LYS A 166 -13.95 -12.87 -7.99
C LYS A 166 -12.43 -12.90 -7.88
N VAL A 167 -11.86 -14.09 -7.92
CA VAL A 167 -10.42 -14.32 -7.79
C VAL A 167 -9.83 -14.67 -9.15
N ASN A 168 -8.53 -14.45 -9.32
CA ASN A 168 -7.87 -14.86 -10.55
C ASN A 168 -7.79 -16.39 -10.58
N GLU A 169 -8.08 -16.99 -11.73
CA GLU A 169 -7.97 -18.43 -11.89
C GLU A 169 -6.51 -18.84 -12.03
N HIS A 170 -6.14 -19.95 -11.37
CA HIS A 170 -4.84 -20.59 -11.50
C HIS A 170 -5.02 -21.99 -12.10
N ASP A 171 -4.06 -22.42 -12.92
CA ASP A 171 -4.01 -23.79 -13.45
C ASP A 171 -3.52 -24.79 -12.38
N ALA A 172 -3.40 -26.06 -12.77
CA ALA A 172 -2.99 -27.14 -11.86
C ALA A 172 -1.55 -26.96 -11.34
N GLU A 173 -0.74 -26.21 -12.08
CA GLU A 173 0.64 -25.87 -11.77
C GLU A 173 0.76 -24.57 -10.96
N GLY A 174 -0.35 -23.88 -10.70
CA GLY A 174 -0.40 -22.64 -9.91
C GLY A 174 -0.14 -21.37 -10.72
N ASN A 175 -0.12 -21.42 -12.05
CA ASN A 175 0.07 -20.24 -12.89
C ASN A 175 -1.27 -19.57 -13.23
N LEU A 176 -1.22 -18.26 -13.44
CA LEU A 176 -2.41 -17.47 -13.80
C LEU A 176 -2.99 -17.90 -15.17
N VAL A 177 -4.29 -18.13 -15.22
CA VAL A 177 -5.01 -18.48 -16.45
C VAL A 177 -5.48 -17.21 -17.16
N TYR A 178 -5.16 -17.10 -18.45
CA TYR A 178 -5.55 -15.99 -19.30
C TYR A 178 -6.63 -16.39 -20.30
N ARG A 179 -7.55 -15.46 -20.57
CA ARG A 179 -8.54 -15.59 -21.64
C ARG A 179 -7.91 -15.32 -22.99
N SER A 180 -8.63 -15.67 -24.06
CA SER A 180 -8.22 -15.43 -25.44
C SER A 180 -8.00 -13.95 -25.80
N ASP A 181 -8.54 -13.01 -25.00
CA ASP A 181 -8.37 -11.57 -25.16
C ASP A 181 -7.13 -11.01 -24.42
N GLY A 182 -6.33 -11.88 -23.80
CA GLY A 182 -5.14 -11.51 -23.02
C GLY A 182 -5.44 -11.05 -21.59
N LYS A 183 -6.71 -11.03 -21.14
CA LYS A 183 -7.05 -10.67 -19.76
C LYS A 183 -7.05 -11.89 -18.85
N LEU A 184 -6.72 -11.67 -17.58
CA LEU A 184 -6.82 -12.70 -16.55
C LEU A 184 -8.24 -13.27 -16.46
N ASN A 185 -8.34 -14.59 -16.46
CA ASN A 185 -9.60 -15.24 -16.16
C ASN A 185 -9.90 -15.11 -14.67
N LYS A 186 -11.19 -14.96 -14.36
CA LYS A 186 -11.67 -14.81 -13.00
C LYS A 186 -12.72 -15.86 -12.70
N VAL A 187 -12.55 -16.55 -11.59
CA VAL A 187 -13.48 -17.55 -11.09
C VAL A 187 -14.17 -17.04 -9.82
N PHE A 188 -15.35 -17.60 -9.56
CA PHE A 188 -16.08 -17.33 -8.34
C PHE A 188 -15.56 -18.21 -7.21
N LYS A 189 -15.29 -17.60 -6.06
CA LYS A 189 -14.89 -18.28 -4.83
C LYS A 189 -15.84 -17.87 -3.71
N HIS A 190 -16.26 -18.85 -2.92
CA HIS A 190 -17.01 -18.58 -1.70
C HIS A 190 -16.07 -17.95 -0.66
N MET A 191 -16.57 -16.98 0.09
CA MET A 191 -15.91 -16.61 1.35
C MET A 191 -15.99 -17.80 2.30
N GLY A 192 -14.98 -17.93 3.15
CA GLY A 192 -15.00 -18.85 4.28
C GLY A 192 -16.14 -18.55 5.24
N ASP A 193 -16.35 -19.46 6.18
CA ASP A 193 -17.34 -19.26 7.23
C ASP A 193 -16.86 -18.16 8.21
N GLY A 194 -17.81 -17.33 8.65
CA GLY A 194 -17.59 -16.39 9.74
C GLY A 194 -17.62 -17.07 11.10
N MET A 195 -17.31 -16.31 12.15
CA MET A 195 -17.42 -16.75 13.52
C MET A 195 -18.24 -15.73 14.32
N PHE A 196 -19.43 -16.13 14.75
CA PHE A 196 -20.35 -15.26 15.48
C PHE A 196 -20.61 -15.83 16.89
N ASP A 197 -20.32 -15.05 17.94
CA ASP A 197 -20.36 -15.51 19.34
C ASP A 197 -19.61 -16.84 19.58
N GLY A 198 -18.47 -17.02 18.89
CA GLY A 198 -17.65 -18.23 18.96
C GLY A 198 -18.25 -19.45 18.25
N LYS A 199 -19.31 -19.28 17.45
CA LYS A 199 -19.92 -20.33 16.62
C LYS A 199 -19.66 -20.09 15.14
N PRO A 200 -19.29 -21.13 14.37
CA PRO A 200 -19.15 -21.01 12.92
C PRO A 200 -20.48 -20.57 12.29
N GLN A 201 -20.40 -19.55 11.44
CA GLN A 201 -21.54 -18.98 10.73
C GLN A 201 -21.27 -19.05 9.23
N SER A 202 -21.95 -19.98 8.56
CA SER A 202 -21.82 -20.07 7.11
C SER A 202 -22.58 -18.96 6.40
N LEU A 203 -21.94 -18.35 5.41
CA LEU A 203 -22.51 -17.25 4.63
C LEU A 203 -23.32 -17.73 3.40
N TYR A 204 -23.20 -19.02 3.10
CA TYR A 204 -23.85 -19.68 1.99
C TYR A 204 -24.79 -20.76 2.54
N PHE A 205 -25.91 -20.98 1.86
CA PHE A 205 -26.74 -22.15 2.14
C PHE A 205 -26.01 -23.42 1.71
N ALA A 206 -26.24 -24.52 2.45
CA ALA A 206 -25.69 -25.82 2.08
C ALA A 206 -26.17 -26.28 0.70
N ASP A 207 -25.37 -27.08 0.00
CA ASP A 207 -25.70 -27.57 -1.35
C ASP A 207 -26.96 -28.43 -1.40
N ASN A 208 -27.36 -29.01 -0.26
CA ASN A 208 -28.59 -29.79 -0.11
C ASN A 208 -29.81 -28.96 0.35
N HIS A 209 -29.68 -27.63 0.43
CA HIS A 209 -30.78 -26.75 0.86
C HIS A 209 -31.94 -26.80 -0.13
N LEU A 210 -33.16 -27.03 0.36
CA LEU A 210 -34.34 -27.31 -0.49
C LEU A 210 -34.70 -26.18 -1.46
N MET A 211 -34.47 -24.92 -1.09
CA MET A 211 -34.91 -23.76 -1.86
C MET A 211 -33.77 -22.91 -2.44
N HIS A 212 -32.57 -22.99 -1.85
CA HIS A 212 -31.47 -22.06 -2.11
C HIS A 212 -30.10 -22.76 -2.09
N PRO A 213 -29.94 -23.93 -2.75
CA PRO A 213 -28.72 -24.73 -2.62
C PRO A 213 -27.47 -23.94 -3.06
N GLY A 214 -26.46 -23.84 -2.20
CA GLY A 214 -25.19 -23.16 -2.48
C GLY A 214 -25.27 -21.63 -2.66
N LEU A 215 -26.45 -21.03 -2.48
CA LEU A 215 -26.64 -19.59 -2.69
C LEU A 215 -26.12 -18.80 -1.50
N PHE A 216 -25.57 -17.62 -1.79
CA PHE A 216 -25.23 -16.66 -0.75
C PHE A 216 -26.49 -16.18 -0.04
N LYS A 217 -26.49 -16.25 1.30
CA LYS A 217 -27.67 -16.01 2.14
C LYS A 217 -28.17 -14.58 2.10
N GLY A 218 -27.27 -13.61 1.91
CA GLY A 218 -27.58 -12.19 2.06
C GLY A 218 -27.36 -11.72 3.49
N MET A 219 -26.89 -10.47 3.65
CA MET A 219 -26.54 -9.91 4.95
C MET A 219 -27.69 -9.99 5.98
N ALA A 220 -28.93 -9.77 5.56
CA ALA A 220 -30.06 -9.74 6.49
C ALA A 220 -30.35 -11.13 7.08
N VAL A 221 -30.26 -12.19 6.28
CA VAL A 221 -30.45 -13.58 6.74
C VAL A 221 -29.32 -13.98 7.69
N ILE A 222 -28.06 -13.67 7.33
CA ILE A 222 -26.89 -13.96 8.16
C ILE A 222 -27.04 -13.29 9.53
N LEU A 223 -27.40 -12.00 9.56
CA LEU A 223 -27.59 -11.27 10.81
C LEU A 223 -28.74 -11.85 11.66
N GLU A 224 -29.86 -12.27 11.05
CA GLU A 224 -30.94 -12.91 11.80
C GLU A 224 -30.54 -14.27 12.39
N GLU A 225 -29.77 -15.08 11.65
CA GLU A 225 -29.20 -16.33 12.14
C GLU A 225 -28.23 -16.09 13.31
N CYS A 226 -27.50 -14.98 13.28
CA CYS A 226 -26.63 -14.50 14.35
C CYS A 226 -27.36 -13.85 15.54
N GLY A 227 -28.70 -13.77 15.52
CA GLY A 227 -29.51 -13.28 16.64
C GLY A 227 -29.84 -11.79 16.60
N TYR A 228 -29.50 -11.05 15.54
CA TYR A 228 -29.96 -9.68 15.36
C TYR A 228 -31.44 -9.64 15.01
N GLN A 229 -32.19 -8.80 15.70
CA GLN A 229 -33.61 -8.63 15.43
C GLN A 229 -33.85 -7.63 14.30
N ASN A 230 -34.83 -7.93 13.44
CA ASN A 230 -35.31 -7.06 12.37
C ASN A 230 -34.28 -6.69 11.30
N ALA A 231 -33.25 -7.52 11.05
CA ALA A 231 -32.24 -7.23 10.05
C ALA A 231 -32.83 -7.10 8.62
N GLN A 232 -33.95 -7.78 8.33
CA GLN A 232 -34.67 -7.62 7.05
C GLN A 232 -35.25 -6.22 6.86
N THR A 233 -35.54 -5.49 7.93
CA THR A 233 -36.05 -4.11 7.85
C THR A 233 -34.93 -3.08 7.69
N LEU A 234 -33.71 -3.43 8.08
CA LEU A 234 -32.54 -2.55 7.93
C LEU A 234 -32.22 -2.34 6.45
N HIS A 235 -31.77 -1.16 6.10
CA HIS A 235 -31.22 -0.92 4.77
C HIS A 235 -29.86 -1.64 4.61
N ALA A 236 -29.48 -1.91 3.36
CA ALA A 236 -28.23 -2.62 3.05
C ALA A 236 -27.00 -1.82 3.52
N GLN A 237 -26.93 -0.55 3.13
CA GLN A 237 -25.85 0.40 3.42
C GLN A 237 -26.37 1.84 3.31
N TYR A 238 -25.70 2.79 3.98
CA TYR A 238 -25.98 4.24 3.86
C TYR A 238 -25.33 4.81 2.58
N PRO A 239 -25.93 5.80 1.89
CA PRO A 239 -25.25 6.57 0.84
C PRO A 239 -23.98 7.27 1.35
N ASP A 240 -22.81 6.96 0.81
CA ASP A 240 -21.50 7.52 1.23
C ASP A 240 -20.97 7.09 2.62
N PHE A 241 -21.45 5.99 3.20
CA PHE A 241 -20.91 5.41 4.45
C PHE A 241 -20.97 6.32 5.70
N LYS A 242 -21.89 7.30 5.72
CA LYS A 242 -22.07 8.22 6.85
C LYS A 242 -23.20 7.77 7.75
N CYS A 243 -22.94 6.92 8.75
CA CYS A 243 -23.92 6.74 9.83
C CYS A 243 -23.97 7.99 10.72
N GLU A 244 -25.14 8.25 11.32
CA GLU A 244 -25.25 9.26 12.36
C GLU A 244 -24.26 8.96 13.49
N LYS A 245 -23.60 10.00 14.02
CA LYS A 245 -22.56 9.83 15.05
C LYS A 245 -23.12 9.06 16.25
N GLY A 246 -22.54 7.90 16.54
CA GLY A 246 -22.89 7.05 17.67
C GLY A 246 -23.89 5.92 17.36
N ALA A 247 -24.41 5.83 16.13
CA ALA A 247 -25.29 4.73 15.74
C ALA A 247 -24.46 3.50 15.31
N VAL A 248 -24.45 2.46 16.16
CA VAL A 248 -23.75 1.19 15.89
C VAL A 248 -24.59 0.16 15.13
N ASN A 249 -25.93 0.33 15.10
CA ASN A 249 -26.88 -0.65 14.55
C ASN A 249 -27.69 -0.09 13.36
N CYS A 250 -27.08 0.76 12.55
CA CYS A 250 -27.78 1.55 11.54
C CYS A 250 -28.15 0.74 10.26
N TYR A 251 -27.29 -0.19 9.81
CA TYR A 251 -27.40 -0.90 8.53
C TYR A 251 -26.84 -2.33 8.61
N CYS A 252 -27.31 -3.23 7.73
CA CYS A 252 -26.79 -4.60 7.67
C CYS A 252 -25.27 -4.64 7.46
N HIS A 253 -24.75 -3.83 6.52
CA HIS A 253 -23.31 -3.77 6.25
C HIS A 253 -22.52 -3.31 7.48
N GLN A 254 -22.99 -2.31 8.22
CA GLN A 254 -22.26 -1.79 9.39
C GLN A 254 -22.19 -2.83 10.50
N LEU A 255 -23.29 -3.55 10.76
CA LEU A 255 -23.33 -4.61 11.75
C LEU A 255 -22.30 -5.70 11.42
N LEU A 256 -22.32 -6.24 10.19
CA LEU A 256 -21.35 -7.25 9.76
C LEU A 256 -19.91 -6.71 9.73
N PHE A 257 -19.70 -5.49 9.24
CA PHE A 257 -18.37 -4.89 9.18
C PHE A 257 -17.78 -4.66 10.58
N SER A 258 -18.62 -4.47 11.60
CA SER A 258 -18.18 -4.29 12.98
C SER A 258 -17.85 -5.59 13.70
N GLU A 259 -18.14 -6.74 13.09
CA GLU A 259 -17.77 -8.04 13.66
C GLU A 259 -16.25 -8.26 13.60
N PRO A 260 -15.63 -8.81 14.67
CA PRO A 260 -14.18 -8.95 14.76
C PRO A 260 -13.57 -9.75 13.60
N ASP A 261 -14.24 -10.81 13.14
CA ASP A 261 -13.77 -11.67 12.05
C ASP A 261 -13.80 -10.99 10.66
N PHE A 262 -14.57 -9.91 10.48
CA PHE A 262 -14.54 -9.10 9.26
C PHE A 262 -13.48 -8.00 9.29
N ILE A 263 -13.18 -7.47 10.49
CA ILE A 263 -12.16 -6.43 10.70
C ILE A 263 -10.77 -7.05 10.71
N ASP A 264 -10.54 -8.02 11.60
CA ASP A 264 -9.23 -8.54 12.01
C ASP A 264 -8.74 -9.68 11.13
N VAL A 265 -9.02 -9.61 9.82
CA VAL A 265 -8.46 -10.55 8.85
C VAL A 265 -7.04 -10.14 8.51
N ASN A 266 -6.07 -10.95 8.95
CA ASN A 266 -4.65 -10.77 8.62
C ASN A 266 -4.44 -10.83 7.10
N SER A 267 -3.54 -9.98 6.60
CA SER A 267 -3.01 -10.11 5.25
C SER A 267 -2.16 -11.37 5.10
N ILE A 268 -1.96 -11.82 3.86
CA ILE A 268 -1.06 -12.95 3.55
C ILE A 268 0.36 -12.63 4.03
N LEU A 269 0.79 -11.39 3.83
CA LEU A 269 2.10 -10.90 4.25
C LEU A 269 2.30 -10.96 5.77
N GLU A 270 1.29 -10.51 6.54
CA GLU A 270 1.31 -10.59 8.00
C GLU A 270 1.38 -12.04 8.50
N GLY A 271 0.61 -12.94 7.87
CA GLY A 271 0.66 -14.37 8.17
C GLY A 271 2.04 -14.97 7.92
N HIS A 272 2.61 -14.70 6.73
CA HIS A 272 3.92 -15.20 6.30
C HIS A 272 5.05 -14.78 7.25
N CYS A 273 5.13 -13.50 7.60
CA CYS A 273 6.12 -13.01 8.56
C CYS A 273 5.98 -13.71 9.93
N ARG A 274 4.74 -13.89 10.41
CA ARG A 274 4.46 -14.48 11.72
C ARG A 274 4.83 -15.96 11.77
N GLU A 275 4.59 -16.71 10.69
CA GLU A 275 4.97 -18.12 10.57
C GLU A 275 6.50 -18.30 10.63
N CYS A 276 7.26 -17.35 10.09
CA CYS A 276 8.72 -17.30 10.21
C CYS A 276 9.22 -16.70 11.54
N GLY A 277 8.33 -16.36 12.49
CA GLY A 277 8.72 -15.80 13.79
C GLY A 277 9.07 -14.30 13.79
N PHE A 278 8.80 -13.58 12.70
CA PHE A 278 9.03 -12.14 12.59
C PHE A 278 7.79 -11.34 13.01
N THR A 279 8.02 -10.19 13.64
CA THR A 279 6.92 -9.35 14.12
C THR A 279 6.51 -8.33 13.05
N TYR A 280 5.22 -8.30 12.73
CA TYR A 280 4.56 -7.22 12.00
C TYR A 280 3.58 -6.53 12.96
N PRO A 281 3.97 -5.41 13.60
CA PRO A 281 3.10 -4.75 14.55
C PRO A 281 2.07 -3.91 13.79
N PRO A 282 0.76 -4.16 13.95
CA PRO A 282 -0.23 -3.21 13.46
C PRO A 282 -0.05 -1.88 14.22
N SER A 283 -0.13 -0.76 13.50
CA SER A 283 -0.34 0.53 14.17
C SER A 283 -1.74 0.50 14.77
N SER A 284 -1.82 0.29 16.09
CA SER A 284 -3.01 -0.24 16.76
C SER A 284 -4.18 0.73 16.86
N THR A 285 -3.96 2.04 16.74
CA THR A 285 -5.03 3.04 16.85
C THR A 285 -4.81 4.22 15.89
N ILE A 286 -5.89 4.87 15.46
CA ILE A 286 -5.80 6.07 14.62
C ILE A 286 -5.13 7.22 15.38
N GLU A 287 -5.31 7.26 16.70
CA GLU A 287 -4.66 8.21 17.59
C GLU A 287 -3.14 8.03 17.62
N ASP A 288 -2.65 6.78 17.67
CA ASP A 288 -1.22 6.48 17.59
C ASP A 288 -0.66 6.86 16.21
N VAL A 289 -1.39 6.58 15.14
CA VAL A 289 -1.00 6.97 13.77
C VAL A 289 -0.91 8.48 13.64
N GLU A 290 -1.93 9.22 14.11
CA GLU A 290 -1.96 10.68 14.06
C GLU A 290 -0.79 11.28 14.86
N LYS A 291 -0.58 10.82 16.09
CA LYS A 291 0.52 11.26 16.95
C LYS A 291 1.89 10.99 16.30
N ASN A 292 2.10 9.78 15.78
CA ASN A 292 3.35 9.40 15.15
C ASN A 292 3.60 10.20 13.87
N ALA A 293 2.56 10.44 13.06
CA ALA A 293 2.65 11.27 11.87
C ALA A 293 3.03 12.72 12.21
N LEU A 294 2.39 13.32 13.22
CA LEU A 294 2.72 14.67 13.67
C LEU A 294 4.16 14.76 14.19
N ASN A 295 4.58 13.82 15.04
CA ASN A 295 5.96 13.77 15.55
C ASN A 295 6.98 13.64 14.41
N ALA A 296 6.71 12.78 13.42
CA ALA A 296 7.58 12.61 12.27
C ALA A 296 7.68 13.90 11.43
N LEU A 297 6.56 14.61 11.22
CA LEU A 297 6.53 15.89 10.52
C LEU A 297 7.32 16.97 11.27
N GLU A 298 7.16 17.05 12.59
CA GLU A 298 7.89 18.01 13.44
C GLU A 298 9.40 17.71 13.51
N ALA A 299 9.79 16.44 13.42
CA ALA A 299 11.19 16.01 13.44
C ALA A 299 11.96 16.34 12.16
N VAL A 300 11.30 16.67 11.05
CA VAL A 300 11.99 17.01 9.79
C VAL A 300 12.77 18.32 9.96
N PRO A 301 14.12 18.33 9.83
CA PRO A 301 14.89 19.54 10.02
C PRO A 301 14.53 20.60 8.96
N LEU A 302 14.47 21.87 9.38
CA LEU A 302 14.21 23.00 8.48
C LEU A 302 15.19 23.04 7.30
N LEU A 303 16.44 22.57 7.50
CA LEU A 303 17.43 22.45 6.44
C LEU A 303 16.99 21.46 5.34
N SER A 304 16.42 20.32 5.70
CA SER A 304 15.89 19.33 4.76
C SER A 304 14.71 19.91 3.97
N MET A 305 13.78 20.59 4.66
CA MET A 305 12.68 21.30 4.00
C MET A 305 13.19 22.38 3.04
N ARG A 306 14.21 23.17 3.42
CA ARG A 306 14.82 24.19 2.56
C ARG A 306 15.50 23.58 1.35
N ARG A 307 16.22 22.46 1.51
CA ARG A 307 16.85 21.73 0.39
C ARG A 307 15.79 21.21 -0.58
N PHE A 308 14.71 20.62 -0.07
CA PHE A 308 13.56 20.19 -0.87
C PHE A 308 12.90 21.37 -1.59
N SER A 309 12.60 22.46 -0.88
CA SER A 309 12.03 23.68 -1.47
C SER A 309 12.93 24.29 -2.53
N ASN A 310 14.24 24.38 -2.29
CA ASN A 310 15.19 24.86 -3.30
C ASN A 310 15.24 23.95 -4.52
N HIS A 311 15.10 22.64 -4.33
CA HIS A 311 14.99 21.69 -5.42
C HIS A 311 13.67 21.89 -6.20
N ALA A 312 12.55 22.07 -5.51
CA ALA A 312 11.23 22.32 -6.12
C ALA A 312 11.13 23.70 -6.80
N LEU A 313 11.85 24.70 -6.29
CA LEU A 313 11.93 26.07 -6.80
C LEU A 313 12.84 26.21 -8.03
N ARG A 314 13.44 25.14 -8.55
CA ARG A 314 14.13 25.15 -9.85
C ARG A 314 13.14 25.22 -11.03
N GLY A 315 12.06 25.99 -10.88
CA GLY A 315 10.96 26.18 -11.83
C GLY A 315 10.25 27.53 -11.62
N LEU A 316 9.25 27.80 -12.43
CA LEU A 316 8.49 29.06 -12.46
C LEU A 316 7.62 29.21 -11.21
N ASN A 317 7.38 30.44 -10.75
CA ASN A 317 6.36 30.67 -9.71
C ASN A 317 4.94 30.55 -10.29
N GLY A 318 3.93 30.41 -9.42
CA GLY A 318 2.55 30.11 -9.85
C GLY A 318 1.93 31.12 -10.81
N LYS A 319 2.32 32.41 -10.76
CA LYS A 319 1.83 33.43 -11.70
C LYS A 319 2.54 33.34 -13.05
N GLU A 320 3.84 33.05 -13.04
CA GLU A 320 4.64 32.83 -14.24
C GLU A 320 4.19 31.56 -14.98
N ALA A 321 3.92 30.47 -14.24
CA ALA A 321 3.38 29.23 -14.78
C ALA A 321 2.00 29.44 -15.44
N ALA A 322 1.11 30.21 -14.81
CA ALA A 322 -0.21 30.52 -15.34
C ALA A 322 -0.15 31.38 -16.62
N TYR A 323 0.68 32.42 -16.65
CA TYR A 323 0.88 33.25 -17.83
C TYR A 323 1.46 32.43 -19.00
N ALA A 324 2.46 31.60 -18.72
CA ALA A 324 3.10 30.77 -19.71
C ALA A 324 2.17 29.74 -20.35
N THR A 325 1.31 29.11 -19.55
CA THR A 325 0.31 28.15 -20.01
C THR A 325 -0.70 28.81 -20.96
N ASN A 326 -1.04 30.08 -20.72
CA ASN A 326 -1.93 30.85 -21.58
C ASN A 326 -1.28 31.32 -22.90
N LYS A 327 -0.01 31.78 -22.84
CA LYS A 327 0.71 32.31 -24.00
C LYS A 327 1.20 31.21 -24.93
N TYR A 328 1.70 30.11 -24.37
CA TYR A 328 2.25 28.98 -25.11
C TYR A 328 1.26 27.81 -24.99
N ARG A 329 0.26 27.76 -25.88
CA ARG A 329 -0.78 26.71 -25.90
C ARG A 329 -0.23 25.35 -26.34
N GLY A 330 0.65 24.76 -25.53
CA GLY A 330 1.25 23.44 -25.74
C GLY A 330 2.01 22.95 -24.50
N HIS A 331 2.05 21.63 -24.28
CA HIS A 331 2.62 21.03 -23.08
C HIS A 331 4.13 21.30 -22.92
N HIS A 332 4.43 22.19 -21.97
CA HIS A 332 5.56 22.16 -21.04
C HIS A 332 6.99 22.49 -21.53
N GLN A 333 7.18 23.63 -22.20
CA GLN A 333 8.46 24.37 -22.06
C GLN A 333 8.31 25.87 -22.37
N ILE A 334 8.84 26.72 -21.48
CA ILE A 334 9.10 28.14 -21.77
C ILE A 334 10.57 28.24 -22.18
N PRO A 335 10.90 28.85 -23.35
CA PRO A 335 12.28 29.15 -23.72
C PRO A 335 12.98 30.00 -22.65
N MET A 336 14.28 29.78 -22.40
CA MET A 336 15.01 30.46 -21.33
C MET A 336 14.96 32.01 -21.47
N GLU A 337 14.94 32.49 -22.71
CA GLU A 337 14.76 33.90 -23.10
C GLU A 337 13.37 34.47 -22.74
N ALA A 338 12.33 33.64 -22.84
CA ALA A 338 10.96 34.01 -22.49
C ALA A 338 10.74 34.07 -20.96
N THR A 339 11.54 33.38 -20.15
CA THR A 339 11.51 33.52 -18.67
C THR A 339 11.82 34.95 -18.23
N GLN A 340 12.83 35.57 -18.84
CA GLN A 340 13.18 36.98 -18.61
C GLN A 340 12.09 37.92 -19.13
N GLU A 341 11.47 37.60 -20.26
CA GLU A 341 10.38 38.37 -20.86
C GLU A 341 9.09 38.31 -20.02
N VAL A 342 8.73 37.13 -19.49
CA VAL A 342 7.59 36.91 -18.57
C VAL A 342 7.80 37.70 -17.27
N ILE A 343 9.02 37.66 -16.71
CA ILE A 343 9.37 38.43 -15.50
C ILE A 343 9.30 39.95 -15.79
N GLN A 344 9.78 40.41 -16.95
CA GLN A 344 9.73 41.83 -17.34
C GLN A 344 8.30 42.33 -17.61
N GLU A 345 7.44 41.54 -18.26
CA GLU A 345 6.03 41.92 -18.48
C GLU A 345 5.21 41.94 -17.19
N LEU A 346 5.39 40.97 -16.30
CA LEU A 346 4.73 40.96 -14.99
C LEU A 346 5.20 42.13 -14.09
N MET A 347 6.45 42.56 -14.23
CA MET A 347 6.98 43.76 -13.57
C MET A 347 6.43 45.06 -14.18
N ARG A 348 6.13 45.08 -15.49
CA ARG A 348 5.46 46.21 -16.16
C ARG A 348 3.97 46.31 -15.77
N SER A 349 3.24 45.20 -15.64
CA SER A 349 1.82 45.21 -15.27
C SER A 349 1.55 45.64 -13.83
N LYS A 350 2.57 45.64 -12.95
CA LYS A 350 2.50 46.14 -11.57
C LYS A 350 2.79 47.63 -11.43
N LYS A 351 3.28 48.29 -12.49
CA LYS A 351 3.61 49.73 -12.52
C LYS A 351 2.57 50.57 -13.26
N ALA A 352 1.50 49.95 -13.78
CA ALA A 352 0.38 50.62 -14.45
C ALA A 352 -0.78 50.87 -13.48
#